data_AF-A0A0Q6JP11-F1
#
_entry.id   AF-A0A0Q6JP11-F1
#
_cell.length_a   1.000
_cell.length_b   1.000
_cell.length_c   1.000
_cell.angle_alpha   90.00
_cell.angle_beta   90.00
_cell.angle_gamma   90.00
#
_symmetry.space_group_name_H-M   'P 1'
#
loop_
_entity.id
_entity.type
_entity.pdbx_description
1 polymer ?
#
loop_
_entity_poly.entity_id
_entity_poly.type
_entity_poly.pdbx_seq_one_letter_code
_entity_poly.pdbx_strand_id
1 'polypeptide(L)'
;MIRRALPGVVALVLLGVAAVLWSYSRVTDTVTESFPTTGDVEGFTITYDSMHVAGPWMGLSVVAAAVAVYLLMRLTIRRPRD
;
A
#
# COMPACT_ATOMS: atom_id res chain seq x y z
N MET A 1 -20.24 -21.20 -19.00
CA MET A 1 -19.76 -19.78 -19.03
C MET A 1 -19.01 -19.36 -17.76
N ILE A 2 -19.35 -19.87 -16.57
CA ILE A 2 -18.77 -19.49 -15.26
C ILE A 2 -17.25 -19.68 -15.13
N ARG A 3 -16.67 -20.75 -15.71
CA ARG A 3 -15.21 -21.04 -15.58
C ARG A 3 -14.28 -20.01 -16.25
N ARG A 4 -14.78 -19.19 -17.19
CA ARG A 4 -13.98 -18.17 -17.89
C ARG A 4 -13.91 -16.84 -17.12
N ALA A 5 -14.89 -16.55 -16.26
CA ALA A 5 -14.94 -15.34 -15.45
C ALA A 5 -14.17 -15.47 -14.12
N LEU A 6 -14.04 -16.71 -13.62
CA LEU A 6 -13.38 -17.03 -12.35
C LEU A 6 -12.03 -16.33 -12.13
N PRO A 7 -11.05 -16.38 -13.06
CA PRO A 7 -9.75 -15.74 -12.84
C PRO A 7 -9.81 -14.20 -12.82
N GLY A 8 -10.75 -13.59 -13.55
CA GLY A 8 -10.94 -12.14 -13.54
C GLY A 8 -11.56 -11.67 -12.23
N VAL A 9 -12.53 -12.41 -11.71
CA VAL A 9 -13.15 -12.15 -10.39
C VAL A 9 -12.10 -12.29 -9.27
N VAL A 10 -11.27 -13.33 -9.31
CA VAL A 10 -10.19 -13.52 -8.33
C VAL A 10 -9.19 -12.36 -8.38
N ALA A 11 -8.81 -11.89 -9.57
CA ALA A 11 -7.93 -10.73 -9.69
C ALA A 11 -8.53 -9.46 -9.08
N LEU A 12 -9.83 -9.20 -9.29
CA LEU A 12 -10.52 -8.06 -8.68
C LEU A 12 -10.56 -8.15 -7.15
N VAL A 13 -10.85 -9.34 -6.61
CA VAL A 13 -10.83 -9.56 -5.16
C VAL A 13 -9.43 -9.31 -4.59
N LEU A 14 -8.39 -9.80 -5.25
CA LEU A 14 -7.00 -9.59 -4.82
C LEU A 14 -6.58 -8.12 -4.86
N LEU A 15 -7.05 -7.35 -5.85
CA LEU A 15 -6.83 -5.89 -5.89
C LEU A 15 -7.52 -5.19 -4.71
N GLY A 16 -8.76 -5.58 -4.39
CA GLY A 16 -9.47 -5.06 -3.21
C GLY A 16 -8.73 -5.36 -1.91
N VAL A 17 -8.27 -6.60 -1.73
CA VAL A 17 -7.48 -7.01 -0.58
C VAL A 17 -6.16 -6.23 -0.50
N ALA A 18 -5.47 -6.04 -1.62
CA ALA A 18 -4.24 -5.24 -1.67
C ALA A 18 -4.47 -3.79 -1.22
N ALA A 19 -5.56 -3.14 -1.66
CA ALA A 19 -5.90 -1.78 -1.27
C ALA A 19 -6.20 -1.66 0.24
N VAL A 20 -6.90 -2.65 0.80
CA VAL A 20 -7.16 -2.71 2.25
C VAL A 20 -5.87 -2.88 3.03
N LEU A 21 -5.02 -3.85 2.65
CA LEU A 21 -3.74 -4.10 3.30
C LEU A 21 -2.79 -2.89 3.23
N TRP A 22 -2.76 -2.21 2.08
CA TRP A 22 -2.00 -0.97 1.92
C TRP A 22 -2.49 0.12 2.88
N SER A 23 -3.81 0.24 3.07
CA SER A 23 -4.37 1.21 4.01
C SER A 23 -3.98 0.88 5.45
N TYR A 24 -4.00 -0.41 5.84
CA TYR A 24 -3.53 -0.86 7.16
C TYR A 24 -2.02 -0.73 7.38
N SER A 25 -1.22 -0.69 6.31
CA SER A 25 0.23 -0.49 6.43
C SER A 25 0.63 0.95 6.74
N ARG A 26 -0.31 1.91 6.66
CA ARG A 26 -0.04 3.31 6.98
C ARG A 26 -0.11 3.50 8.48
N VAL A 27 1.01 3.90 9.06
CA VAL A 27 1.13 4.25 10.46
C VAL A 27 1.39 5.76 10.54
N THR A 28 0.72 6.43 11.46
CA THR A 28 0.93 7.84 11.76
C THR A 28 1.51 7.94 13.15
N ASP A 29 2.73 8.47 13.24
CA ASP A 29 3.40 8.76 14.49
C ASP A 29 3.41 10.28 14.70
N THR A 30 3.00 10.72 15.88
CA THR A 30 3.18 12.12 16.29
C THR A 30 4.60 12.28 16.80
N VAL A 31 5.40 13.05 16.08
CA VAL A 31 6.80 13.35 16.42
C VAL A 31 6.86 14.72 17.07
N THR A 32 7.57 14.82 18.20
CA THR A 32 7.85 16.10 18.86
C THR A 32 9.36 16.29 18.96
N GLU A 33 9.86 17.31 18.29
CA GLU A 33 11.27 17.68 18.29
C GLU A 33 11.46 18.95 19.13
N SER A 34 12.39 18.90 20.09
CA SER A 34 12.71 20.04 20.94
C SER A 34 14.10 20.55 20.57
N PHE A 35 14.15 21.79 20.10
CA PHE A 35 15.38 22.47 19.75
C PHE A 35 15.82 23.32 20.95
N PRO A 36 16.95 22.98 21.60
CA PRO A 36 17.43 23.72 22.76
C PRO A 36 17.88 25.12 22.36
N THR A 37 17.79 26.05 23.31
CA THR A 37 18.36 27.40 23.18
C THR A 37 19.86 27.32 22.89
N THR A 38 20.30 27.94 21.81
CA THR A 38 21.73 28.07 21.48
C THR A 38 22.08 29.53 21.31
N GLY A 39 22.90 30.07 22.24
CA GLY A 39 23.28 31.48 22.24
C GLY A 39 22.07 32.39 22.50
N ASP A 40 21.86 33.37 21.62
CA ASP A 40 20.81 34.39 21.73
C ASP A 40 19.45 33.97 21.15
N VAL A 41 19.32 32.73 20.66
CA VAL A 41 18.07 32.21 20.07
C VAL A 41 17.31 31.36 21.08
N GLU A 42 16.10 31.80 21.44
CA GLU A 42 15.20 31.09 22.35
C GLU A 42 14.83 29.70 21.78
N GLY A 43 14.76 28.71 22.66
CA GLY A 43 14.47 27.33 22.25
C GLY A 43 13.01 27.19 21.83
N PHE A 44 12.72 26.27 20.91
CA PHE A 44 11.36 26.03 20.45
C PHE A 44 11.09 24.53 20.23
N THR A 45 9.82 24.17 20.23
CA THR A 45 9.35 22.81 19.99
C THR A 45 8.50 22.77 18.73
N ILE A 46 8.73 21.77 17.88
CA ILE A 46 7.87 21.47 16.72
C ILE A 46 7.21 20.13 16.95
N THR A 47 5.89 20.10 16.81
CA THR A 47 5.10 18.86 16.77
C THR A 47 4.53 18.67 15.38
N TYR A 48 4.77 17.51 14.78
CA TYR A 48 4.24 17.16 13.46
C TYR A 48 3.87 15.68 13.40
N ASP A 49 2.89 15.35 12.57
CA ASP A 49 2.52 13.97 12.30
C ASP A 49 3.38 13.42 11.14
N SER A 50 4.08 12.32 11.39
CA SER A 50 4.88 11.59 10.41
C SER A 50 4.12 10.35 9.96
N MET A 51 3.76 10.30 8.67
CA MET A 51 3.19 9.09 8.07
C MET A 51 4.28 8.25 7.44
N HIS A 52 4.37 6.99 7.85
CA HIS A 52 5.28 6.04 7.23
C HIS A 52 4.55 4.73 6.92
N VAL A 53 5.12 3.98 5.97
CA VAL A 53 4.61 2.67 5.58
C VAL A 53 5.50 1.62 6.25
N ALA A 54 4.93 0.85 7.17
CA ALA A 54 5.67 -0.17 7.91
C ALA A 54 4.84 -1.42 8.18
N GLY A 55 5.55 -2.50 8.48
CA GLY A 55 4.97 -3.75 8.93
C GLY A 55 4.59 -4.74 7.82
N PRO A 56 4.09 -5.92 8.22
CA PRO A 56 3.86 -7.05 7.32
C PRO A 56 2.79 -6.78 6.25
N TRP A 57 1.87 -5.85 6.52
CA TRP A 57 0.76 -5.49 5.63
C TRP A 57 1.24 -4.86 4.32
N MET A 58 2.31 -4.07 4.36
CA MET A 58 2.91 -3.50 3.15
C MET A 58 3.35 -4.61 2.20
N GLY A 59 4.14 -5.57 2.70
CA GLY A 59 4.63 -6.70 1.90
C GLY A 59 3.48 -7.53 1.33
N LEU A 60 2.47 -7.85 2.14
CA LEU A 60 1.29 -8.60 1.70
C LEU A 60 0.48 -7.85 0.64
N SER A 61 0.36 -6.51 0.75
CA SER A 61 -0.34 -5.70 -0.25
C SER A 61 0.31 -5.79 -1.63
N VAL A 62 1.64 -5.74 -1.67
CA VAL A 62 2.42 -5.81 -2.92
C VAL A 62 2.30 -7.20 -3.55
N VAL A 63 2.39 -8.26 -2.74
CA VAL A 63 2.22 -9.64 -3.22
C VAL A 63 0.83 -9.85 -3.79
N ALA A 64 -0.22 -9.42 -3.09
CA ALA A 64 -1.60 -9.54 -3.57
C ALA A 64 -1.82 -8.80 -4.90
N ALA A 65 -1.27 -7.58 -5.02
CA ALA A 65 -1.32 -6.80 -6.27
C ALA A 65 -0.56 -7.51 -7.41
N ALA A 66 0.63 -8.05 -7.15
CA ALA A 66 1.43 -8.76 -8.14
C ALA A 66 0.71 -10.01 -8.68
N VAL A 67 0.08 -10.80 -7.79
CA VAL A 67 -0.72 -11.97 -8.20
C VAL A 67 -1.92 -11.55 -9.03
N ALA A 68 -2.62 -10.47 -8.65
CA ALA A 68 -3.73 -9.95 -9.44
C ALA A 68 -3.31 -9.55 -10.85
N VAL A 69 -2.19 -8.83 -10.98
CA VAL A 69 -1.62 -8.44 -12.28
C VAL A 69 -1.25 -9.66 -13.10
N TYR A 70 -0.60 -10.67 -12.50
CA TYR A 70 -0.25 -11.91 -13.18
C TYR A 70 -1.49 -12.63 -13.73
N LEU A 71 -2.57 -12.72 -12.94
CA LEU A 71 -3.83 -13.34 -13.39
C LEU A 71 -4.47 -12.56 -14.55
N LEU A 72 -4.42 -11.23 -14.52
CA LEU A 72 -4.90 -10.39 -15.61
C LEU A 72 -4.06 -10.57 -16.88
N MET A 73 -2.72 -10.56 -16.78
CA MET A 73 -1.83 -10.82 -17.92
C MET A 73 -2.09 -12.20 -18.53
N ARG A 74 -2.29 -13.22 -17.70
CA ARG A 74 -2.61 -14.57 -18.17
C ARG A 74 -3.93 -14.63 -18.93
N LEU A 75 -4.89 -13.77 -18.59
CA LEU A 75 -6.17 -13.66 -19.28
C LEU A 75 -6.06 -12.91 -20.61
N THR A 76 -5.27 -11.84 -20.66
CA THR A 76 -5.08 -11.05 -21.89
C THR A 76 -4.25 -11.81 -22.93
N ILE A 77 -3.21 -12.52 -22.52
CA ILE A 77 -2.37 -13.34 -23.43
C ILE A 77 -3.17 -14.49 -24.08
N ARG A 78 -4.20 -15.00 -23.39
CA ARG A 78 -5.07 -16.08 -23.92
C ARG A 78 -6.17 -15.60 -24.85
N ARG A 79 -6.37 -14.29 -24.99
CA ARG A 79 -7.22 -13.73 -26.05
C ARG A 79 -6.30 -13.30 -27.18
N PRO A 80 -6.05 -14.15 -28.20
CA PRO A 80 -5.55 -13.61 -29.47
C PRO A 80 -6.51 -12.49 -29.89
N ARG A 81 -5.92 -11.34 -30.22
CA ARG A 81 -6.61 -10.26 -30.91
C ARG A 81 -6.96 -10.81 -32.29
N ASP A 82 -8.20 -11.24 -32.46
CA ASP A 82 -8.84 -11.39 -33.76
C ASP A 82 -9.49 -10.05 -34.14
#